data_AF-A0A6L5BA11-F1
#
_entry.id   AF-A0A6L5BA11-F1
#
_cell.length_a   1.000
_cell.length_b   1.000
_cell.length_c   1.000
_cell.angle_alpha   90.00
_cell.angle_beta   90.00
_cell.angle_gamma   90.00
#
_symmetry.space_group_name_H-M   'P 1'
#
loop_
_entity.id
_entity.type
_entity.pdbx_description
1 polymer ?
#
loop_
_entity_poly.entity_id
_entity_poly.type
_entity_poly.pdbx_seq_one_letter_code
_entity_poly.pdbx_strand_id
1 'polypeptide(L)'
;MWVHHRTFRRKWVRKDPNSPPTPPLAQLPLSLGGLASSSLYLHSEPPYPFRRFEQLSKAFYLSYPQLFDSVQCVRNNVLVQELDSADHLFDVVFKLDSALAKESRKTMPIKVLVIDSIAALFRSEFDNNPFDLKRRANLFFKISSTLKFVAKKYGVAVLVTNQVVDVMRSGDLNGLRIGNYDSLYSSGRRVCPALGISWANCVNSRLFCL
;
A
#
# COMPACT_ATOMS: atom_id res chain seq x y z
N MET A 1 16.44 -28.68 -13.89
CA MET A 1 15.64 -28.89 -12.66
C MET A 1 14.68 -27.72 -12.54
N TRP A 2 13.45 -27.93 -12.96
CA TRP A 2 12.42 -26.90 -13.11
C TRP A 2 11.69 -26.70 -11.77
N VAL A 3 11.58 -25.47 -11.30
CA VAL A 3 10.49 -25.06 -10.40
C VAL A 3 9.85 -23.81 -10.99
N HIS A 4 8.63 -24.00 -11.47
CA HIS A 4 7.82 -23.01 -12.16
C HIS A 4 6.69 -22.53 -11.23
N HIS A 5 6.37 -21.24 -11.35
CA HIS A 5 5.07 -20.59 -11.04
C HIS A 5 4.67 -20.38 -9.58
N ARG A 6 4.14 -19.22 -9.17
CA ARG A 6 3.26 -18.27 -9.90
C ARG A 6 3.68 -16.82 -9.68
N THR A 7 4.25 -16.21 -10.72
CA THR A 7 4.29 -14.76 -10.88
C THR A 7 2.90 -14.31 -11.33
N PHE A 8 2.36 -13.27 -10.71
CA PHE A 8 1.11 -12.61 -11.10
C PHE A 8 1.28 -11.93 -12.47
N ARG A 9 1.44 -12.70 -13.55
CA ARG A 9 1.36 -12.20 -14.93
C ARG A 9 -0.11 -12.17 -15.33
N ARG A 10 -0.85 -11.15 -14.89
CA ARG A 10 -2.05 -10.76 -15.66
C ARG A 10 -1.53 -10.22 -16.99
N LYS A 11 -1.84 -10.92 -18.09
CA LYS A 11 -1.86 -10.32 -19.42
C LYS A 11 -2.64 -9.02 -19.28
N TRP A 12 -2.01 -7.88 -19.56
CA TRP A 12 -2.73 -6.66 -19.85
C TRP A 12 -3.57 -6.95 -21.08
N VAL A 13 -4.84 -7.34 -20.90
CA VAL A 13 -5.81 -7.37 -21.98
C VAL A 13 -5.89 -5.93 -22.47
N ARG A 14 -5.57 -5.68 -23.74
CA ARG A 14 -5.82 -4.38 -24.37
C ARG A 14 -7.30 -4.06 -24.15
N LYS A 15 -7.58 -3.16 -23.22
CA LYS A 15 -8.90 -2.52 -23.09
C LYS A 15 -9.12 -1.74 -24.38
N ASP A 16 -10.35 -1.76 -24.87
CA ASP A 16 -10.81 -0.88 -25.94
C ASP A 16 -10.36 0.56 -25.62
N PRO A 17 -9.64 1.25 -26.52
CA PRO A 17 -9.16 2.62 -26.29
C PRO A 17 -10.29 3.62 -25.99
N ASN A 18 -11.56 3.27 -26.29
CA ASN A 18 -12.73 4.09 -25.98
C ASN A 18 -13.39 3.73 -24.63
N SER A 19 -12.93 2.69 -23.94
CA SER A 19 -13.44 2.38 -22.61
C SER A 19 -12.87 3.35 -21.58
N PRO A 20 -13.71 3.99 -20.72
CA PRO A 20 -13.19 4.86 -19.69
C PRO A 20 -12.21 4.07 -18.81
N PRO A 21 -11.08 4.67 -18.40
CA PRO A 21 -10.10 4.02 -17.54
C PRO A 21 -10.74 3.78 -16.17
N THR A 22 -11.43 2.65 -16.02
CA THR A 22 -11.90 2.19 -14.71
C THR A 22 -10.72 1.53 -14.01
N PRO A 23 -10.19 2.14 -12.92
CA PRO A 23 -9.22 1.45 -12.09
C PRO A 23 -9.87 0.16 -11.58
N PRO A 24 -9.13 -0.96 -11.49
CA PRO A 24 -9.68 -2.19 -10.93
C PRO A 24 -9.97 -1.95 -9.44
N LEU A 25 -11.23 -1.69 -9.12
CA LEU A 25 -11.69 -1.47 -7.76
C LEU A 25 -11.95 -2.82 -7.10
N ALA A 26 -11.40 -3.00 -5.90
CA ALA A 26 -11.40 -4.28 -5.16
C ALA A 26 -12.80 -4.89 -5.03
N GLN A 27 -13.82 -4.03 -4.89
CA GLN A 27 -15.20 -4.40 -4.62
C GLN A 27 -15.96 -4.89 -5.87
N LEU A 28 -15.46 -4.60 -7.08
CA LEU A 28 -16.14 -5.05 -8.30
C LEU A 28 -16.06 -6.58 -8.44
N PRO A 29 -17.10 -7.23 -8.99
CA PRO A 29 -17.05 -8.64 -9.34
C PRO A 29 -15.90 -8.98 -10.30
N LEU A 30 -15.49 -10.26 -10.29
CA LEU A 30 -14.46 -10.78 -11.20
C LEU A 30 -14.84 -10.58 -12.68
N SER A 31 -16.14 -10.67 -13.02
CA SER A 31 -16.66 -10.44 -14.38
C SER A 31 -16.43 -9.02 -14.90
N LEU A 32 -16.27 -8.04 -13.99
CA LEU A 32 -15.96 -6.64 -14.31
C LEU A 32 -14.48 -6.30 -14.07
N GLY A 33 -13.63 -7.32 -13.87
CA GLY A 33 -12.19 -7.16 -13.66
C GLY A 33 -11.78 -6.77 -12.24
N GLY A 34 -12.72 -6.77 -11.28
CA GLY A 34 -12.43 -6.53 -9.87
C GLY A 34 -11.93 -7.76 -9.11
N LEU A 35 -12.08 -7.74 -7.79
CA LEU A 35 -11.63 -8.81 -6.89
C LEU A 35 -12.75 -9.39 -6.01
N ALA A 36 -13.99 -8.89 -6.14
CA ALA A 36 -15.14 -9.23 -5.30
C ALA A 36 -14.80 -9.23 -3.80
N SER A 37 -14.11 -8.17 -3.36
CA SER A 37 -13.40 -8.12 -2.09
C SER A 37 -13.51 -6.76 -1.41
N SER A 38 -13.33 -6.76 -0.10
CA SER A 38 -13.17 -5.55 0.70
C SER A 38 -11.71 -5.08 0.73
N SER A 39 -11.50 -3.86 1.23
CA SER A 39 -10.18 -3.26 1.40
C SER A 39 -9.97 -2.84 2.86
N LEU A 40 -8.76 -3.02 3.38
CA LEU A 40 -8.32 -2.47 4.66
C LEU A 40 -7.38 -1.29 4.40
N TYR A 41 -7.71 -0.13 4.94
CA TYR A 41 -6.95 1.10 4.83
C TYR A 41 -6.40 1.48 6.21
N LEU A 42 -5.10 1.32 6.39
CA LEU A 42 -4.40 1.75 7.59
C LEU A 42 -3.80 3.12 7.32
N HIS A 43 -4.23 4.14 8.06
CA HIS A 43 -3.70 5.50 7.88
C HIS A 43 -2.91 5.98 9.09
N SER A 44 -1.87 6.77 8.86
CA SER A 44 -0.98 7.29 9.92
C SER A 44 -0.89 8.82 9.95
N GLU A 45 -1.44 9.49 8.95
CA GLU A 45 -1.45 10.95 8.86
C GLU A 45 -2.90 11.47 8.98
N PRO A 46 -3.26 12.13 10.09
CA PRO A 46 -4.55 12.79 10.20
C PRO A 46 -4.55 14.17 9.51
N PRO A 47 -5.72 14.65 9.06
CA PRO A 47 -7.00 13.96 9.10
C PRO A 47 -7.13 12.95 7.95
N TYR A 48 -7.81 11.82 8.22
CA TYR A 48 -8.25 10.91 7.16
C TYR A 48 -9.05 11.69 6.10
N PRO A 49 -8.80 11.50 4.78
CA PRO A 49 -9.42 12.29 3.71
C PRO A 49 -10.90 11.87 3.47
N PHE A 50 -11.73 11.95 4.51
CA PHE A 50 -13.10 11.47 4.54
C PHE A 50 -13.96 12.09 3.42
N ARG A 51 -13.87 13.41 3.20
CA ARG A 51 -14.62 14.08 2.12
C ARG A 51 -14.29 13.50 0.75
N ARG A 52 -13.02 13.21 0.47
CA ARG A 52 -12.59 12.63 -0.80
C ARG A 52 -13.06 11.18 -0.92
N PHE A 53 -12.97 10.42 0.17
CA PHE A 53 -13.52 9.06 0.24
C PHE A 53 -15.02 9.06 -0.06
N GLU A 54 -15.80 9.95 0.54
CA GLU A 54 -17.24 10.05 0.30
C GLU A 54 -17.59 10.36 -1.16
N GLN A 55 -16.87 11.30 -1.78
CA GLN A 55 -17.02 11.63 -3.20
C GLN A 55 -16.74 10.42 -4.09
N LEU A 56 -15.65 9.69 -3.80
CA LEU A 56 -15.27 8.50 -4.55
C LEU A 56 -16.28 7.37 -4.37
N SER A 57 -16.77 7.11 -3.16
CA SER A 57 -17.81 6.12 -2.91
C SER A 57 -19.11 6.45 -3.65
N LYS A 58 -19.52 7.73 -3.67
CA LYS A 58 -20.71 8.19 -4.39
C LYS A 58 -20.53 8.02 -5.89
N ALA A 59 -19.41 8.46 -6.45
CA ALA A 59 -19.12 8.30 -7.88
C ALA A 59 -19.09 6.82 -8.29
N PHE A 60 -18.52 5.96 -7.45
CA PHE A 60 -18.48 4.52 -7.69
C PHE A 60 -19.89 3.90 -7.66
N TYR A 61 -20.69 4.22 -6.65
CA TYR A 61 -22.08 3.77 -6.58
C TYR A 61 -22.88 4.19 -7.82
N LEU A 62 -22.75 5.45 -8.24
CA LEU A 62 -23.43 5.96 -9.45
C LEU A 62 -22.95 5.27 -10.73
N SER A 63 -21.71 4.77 -10.77
CA SER A 63 -21.18 4.02 -11.91
C SER A 63 -21.67 2.57 -11.96
N TYR A 64 -22.10 2.02 -10.82
CA TYR A 64 -22.54 0.62 -10.67
C TYR A 64 -23.76 0.46 -9.74
N PRO A 65 -24.87 1.17 -9.98
CA PRO A 65 -26.01 1.22 -9.07
C PRO A 65 -26.68 -0.15 -8.85
N GLN A 66 -26.56 -1.05 -9.82
CA GLN A 66 -27.12 -2.40 -9.76
C GLN A 66 -26.31 -3.39 -8.91
N LEU A 67 -25.10 -3.03 -8.48
CA LEU A 67 -24.22 -3.94 -7.71
C LEU A 67 -24.31 -3.73 -6.20
N PHE A 68 -24.85 -2.60 -5.75
CA PHE A 68 -24.89 -2.22 -4.35
C PHE A 68 -26.24 -1.59 -4.02
N ASP A 69 -26.83 -1.96 -2.90
CA ASP A 69 -28.14 -1.40 -2.50
C ASP A 69 -28.06 0.10 -2.16
N SER A 70 -26.90 0.56 -1.68
CA SER A 70 -26.68 1.96 -1.30
C SER A 70 -25.20 2.35 -1.35
N VAL A 71 -24.93 3.66 -1.31
CA VAL A 71 -23.57 4.21 -1.12
C VAL A 71 -22.95 3.70 0.19
N GLN A 72 -23.76 3.44 1.23
CA GLN A 72 -23.27 2.91 2.49
C GLN A 72 -22.69 1.49 2.35
N CYS A 73 -23.28 0.66 1.48
CA CYS A 73 -22.75 -0.68 1.19
C CYS A 73 -21.33 -0.61 0.58
N VAL A 74 -21.09 0.35 -0.33
CA VAL A 74 -19.75 0.61 -0.90
C VAL A 74 -18.76 1.02 0.19
N ARG A 75 -19.19 1.89 1.11
CA ARG A 75 -18.34 2.38 2.20
C ARG A 75 -17.99 1.27 3.19
N ASN A 76 -18.95 0.43 3.56
CA ASN A 76 -18.75 -0.67 4.50
C ASN A 76 -17.74 -1.71 4.00
N ASN A 77 -17.50 -1.78 2.69
CA ASN A 77 -16.47 -2.63 2.08
C ASN A 77 -15.05 -2.02 2.15
N VAL A 78 -14.88 -0.85 2.76
CA VAL A 78 -13.57 -0.26 3.07
C VAL A 78 -13.46 -0.10 4.58
N LEU A 79 -12.66 -0.94 5.21
CA LEU A 79 -12.33 -0.86 6.63
C LEU A 79 -11.20 0.16 6.79
N VAL A 80 -11.37 1.12 7.69
CA VAL A 80 -10.38 2.16 7.94
C VAL A 80 -9.92 2.08 9.40
N GLN A 81 -8.61 2.13 9.62
CA GLN A 81 -8.01 2.13 10.95
C GLN A 81 -6.85 3.12 11.01
N GLU A 82 -6.79 3.90 12.08
CA GLU A 82 -5.69 4.81 12.36
C GLU A 82 -4.51 4.06 13.02
N LEU A 83 -3.29 4.53 12.73
CA LEU A 83 -2.03 4.04 13.23
C LEU A 83 -1.27 5.16 13.94
N ASP A 84 -0.81 4.89 15.15
CA ASP A 84 -0.17 5.90 16.01
C ASP A 84 1.36 5.81 16.02
N SER A 85 1.93 4.62 15.78
CA SER A 85 3.38 4.39 15.84
C SER A 85 3.83 3.21 14.96
N ALA A 86 5.15 3.06 14.77
CA ALA A 86 5.71 1.93 14.05
C ALA A 86 5.44 0.58 14.75
N ASP A 87 5.47 0.57 16.09
CA ASP A 87 5.11 -0.61 16.89
C ASP A 87 3.61 -0.93 16.80
N HIS A 88 2.72 0.07 16.81
CA HIS A 88 1.29 -0.14 16.59
C HIS A 88 1.03 -0.76 15.20
N LEU A 89 1.71 -0.28 14.15
CA LEU A 89 1.65 -0.92 12.82
C LEU A 89 2.09 -2.39 12.88
N PHE A 90 3.19 -2.71 13.56
CA PHE A 90 3.65 -4.08 13.68
C PHE A 90 2.61 -4.97 14.36
N ASP A 91 2.00 -4.51 15.45
CA ASP A 91 0.95 -5.24 16.17
C ASP A 91 -0.28 -5.50 15.31
N VAL A 92 -0.74 -4.49 14.55
CA VAL A 92 -1.87 -4.63 13.63
C VAL A 92 -1.55 -5.66 12.55
N VAL A 93 -0.39 -5.52 11.90
CA VAL A 93 0.06 -6.44 10.83
C VAL A 93 0.24 -7.87 11.35
N PHE A 94 0.74 -8.04 12.57
CA PHE A 94 0.86 -9.35 13.21
C PHE A 94 -0.51 -9.99 13.46
N LYS A 95 -1.48 -9.22 13.91
CA LYS A 95 -2.86 -9.69 14.15
C LYS A 95 -3.61 -10.03 12.86
N LEU A 96 -3.21 -9.48 11.70
CA LEU A 96 -3.86 -9.74 10.41
C LEU A 96 -3.93 -11.23 10.06
N ASP A 97 -2.91 -12.03 10.40
CA ASP A 97 -2.95 -13.47 10.11
C ASP A 97 -4.16 -14.13 10.77
N SER A 98 -4.38 -13.84 12.05
CA SER A 98 -5.52 -14.38 12.79
C SER A 98 -6.86 -13.78 12.34
N ALA A 99 -6.88 -12.50 11.96
CA ALA A 99 -8.09 -11.81 11.50
C ALA A 99 -8.57 -12.36 10.15
N LEU A 100 -7.65 -12.51 9.18
CA LEU A 100 -7.95 -13.04 7.86
C LEU A 100 -8.25 -14.55 7.89
N ALA A 101 -7.67 -15.30 8.85
CA ALA A 101 -8.02 -16.70 9.05
C ALA A 101 -9.46 -16.90 9.54
N LYS A 102 -9.99 -15.95 10.32
CA LYS A 102 -11.35 -15.99 10.90
C LYS A 102 -12.41 -15.38 9.98
N GLU A 103 -12.03 -14.96 8.80
CA GLU A 103 -12.92 -14.26 7.89
C GLU A 103 -14.11 -15.15 7.48
N SER A 104 -15.32 -14.64 7.68
CA SER A 104 -16.56 -15.38 7.43
C SER A 104 -16.91 -15.37 5.95
N ARG A 105 -17.53 -16.46 5.47
CA ARG A 105 -18.09 -16.53 4.10
C ARG A 105 -19.23 -15.54 3.85
N LYS A 106 -19.77 -14.91 4.90
CA LYS A 106 -20.89 -13.97 4.80
C LYS A 106 -20.47 -12.55 4.40
N THR A 107 -19.19 -12.20 4.54
CA THR A 107 -18.66 -10.86 4.23
C THR A 107 -17.69 -10.94 3.06
N MET A 108 -17.51 -9.83 2.33
CA MET A 108 -16.49 -9.76 1.29
C MET A 108 -15.11 -9.95 1.91
N PRO A 109 -14.28 -10.87 1.38
CA PRO A 109 -12.95 -11.10 1.92
C PRO A 109 -12.06 -9.88 1.69
N ILE A 110 -11.15 -9.58 2.60
CA ILE A 110 -10.15 -8.54 2.42
C ILE A 110 -9.10 -9.05 1.43
N LYS A 111 -8.98 -8.40 0.26
CA LYS A 111 -7.94 -8.71 -0.74
C LYS A 111 -7.04 -7.54 -1.07
N VAL A 112 -7.29 -6.37 -0.50
CA VAL A 112 -6.44 -5.19 -0.65
C VAL A 112 -6.14 -4.61 0.73
N LEU A 113 -4.87 -4.41 1.02
CA LEU A 113 -4.37 -3.71 2.19
C LEU A 113 -3.60 -2.48 1.72
N VAL A 114 -4.00 -1.30 2.21
CA VAL A 114 -3.31 -0.04 1.97
C VAL A 114 -2.74 0.48 3.29
N ILE A 115 -1.48 0.89 3.28
CA ILE A 115 -0.82 1.58 4.39
C ILE A 115 -0.44 2.98 3.91
N ASP A 116 -1.12 4.00 4.41
CA ASP A 116 -0.98 5.39 4.01
C ASP A 116 -0.72 6.32 5.20
N SER A 117 0.51 6.66 5.55
CA SER A 117 1.76 6.27 4.91
C SER A 117 2.64 5.53 5.90
N ILE A 118 3.46 4.60 5.41
CA ILE A 118 4.42 3.97 6.33
C ILE A 118 5.44 5.00 6.81
N ALA A 119 5.82 5.98 5.99
CA ALA A 119 6.91 6.88 6.33
C ALA A 119 6.58 7.80 7.52
N ALA A 120 5.34 8.24 7.66
CA ALA A 120 4.93 9.08 8.80
C ALA A 120 5.28 8.45 10.15
N LEU A 121 5.06 7.15 10.31
CA LEU A 121 5.31 6.42 11.55
C LEU A 121 6.79 6.39 11.95
N PHE A 122 7.71 6.57 10.99
CA PHE A 122 9.15 6.47 11.24
C PHE A 122 9.86 7.83 11.22
N ARG A 123 9.15 8.95 11.04
CA ARG A 123 9.78 10.28 10.94
C ARG A 123 10.23 10.85 12.30
N SER A 124 9.41 10.72 13.33
CA SER A 124 9.65 11.34 14.65
C SER A 124 10.04 10.34 15.74
N GLU A 125 9.93 9.04 15.48
CA GLU A 125 10.15 7.99 16.48
C GLU A 125 11.63 7.53 16.57
N PHE A 126 12.45 7.84 15.56
CA PHE A 126 13.83 7.33 15.46
C PHE A 126 14.83 8.43 15.17
N ASP A 127 15.84 8.56 16.03
CA ASP A 127 16.96 9.47 15.83
C ASP A 127 18.02 8.90 14.87
N ASN A 128 18.88 9.79 14.35
CA ASN A 128 19.99 9.43 13.47
C ASN A 128 21.22 8.87 14.23
N ASN A 129 20.98 8.05 15.27
CA ASN A 129 22.04 7.35 16.00
C ASN A 129 22.09 5.86 15.58
N PRO A 130 23.24 5.17 15.74
CA PRO A 130 23.39 3.78 15.31
C PRO A 130 22.37 2.81 15.94
N PHE A 131 21.94 3.07 17.17
CA PHE A 131 21.00 2.21 17.89
C PHE A 131 19.60 2.29 17.28
N ASP A 132 19.08 3.49 17.03
CA ASP A 132 17.76 3.67 16.43
C ASP A 132 17.72 3.31 14.96
N LEU A 133 18.82 3.54 14.21
CA LEU A 133 18.93 3.05 12.84
C LEU A 133 18.83 1.51 12.77
N LYS A 134 19.45 0.80 13.72
CA LYS A 134 19.35 -0.66 13.84
C LYS A 134 17.93 -1.09 14.22
N ARG A 135 17.29 -0.44 15.20
CA ARG A 135 15.90 -0.71 15.59
C ARG A 135 14.94 -0.51 14.42
N ARG A 136 15.07 0.60 13.71
CA ARG A 136 14.29 0.93 12.51
C ARG A 136 14.44 -0.13 11.43
N ALA A 137 15.67 -0.53 11.11
CA ALA A 137 15.92 -1.59 10.13
C ALA A 137 15.28 -2.92 10.54
N ASN A 138 15.41 -3.31 11.81
CA ASN A 138 14.77 -4.52 12.34
C ASN A 138 13.25 -4.49 12.21
N LEU A 139 12.61 -3.35 12.50
CA LEU A 139 11.16 -3.17 12.33
C LEU A 139 10.75 -3.29 10.85
N PHE A 140 11.49 -2.67 9.92
CA PHE A 140 11.22 -2.83 8.49
C PHE A 140 11.25 -4.29 8.05
N PHE A 141 12.25 -5.07 8.49
CA PHE A 141 12.33 -6.49 8.17
C PHE A 141 11.16 -7.27 8.75
N LYS A 142 10.82 -7.05 10.02
CA LYS A 142 9.66 -7.70 10.66
C LYS A 142 8.36 -7.37 9.94
N ILE A 143 8.01 -6.08 9.80
CA ILE A 143 6.78 -5.63 9.14
C ILE A 143 6.70 -6.18 7.72
N SER A 144 7.77 -6.02 6.92
CA SER A 144 7.76 -6.47 5.52
C SER A 144 7.67 -7.98 5.38
N SER A 145 8.33 -8.75 6.25
CA SER A 145 8.22 -10.22 6.25
C SER A 145 6.80 -10.68 6.54
N THR A 146 6.14 -10.07 7.54
CA THR A 146 4.76 -10.41 7.91
C THR A 146 3.78 -10.00 6.82
N LEU A 147 3.94 -8.81 6.23
CA LEU A 147 3.13 -8.37 5.08
C LEU A 147 3.28 -9.31 3.88
N LYS A 148 4.51 -9.73 3.55
CA LYS A 148 4.77 -10.70 2.47
C LYS A 148 4.15 -12.06 2.77
N PHE A 149 4.24 -12.51 4.02
CA PHE A 149 3.63 -13.75 4.47
C PHE A 149 2.11 -13.72 4.30
N VAL A 150 1.45 -12.68 4.84
CA VAL A 150 0.00 -12.47 4.73
C VAL A 150 -0.44 -12.36 3.26
N ALA A 151 0.28 -11.56 2.46
CA ALA A 151 0.01 -11.40 1.03
C ALA A 151 0.04 -12.75 0.29
N LYS A 152 1.05 -13.58 0.56
CA LYS A 152 1.18 -14.92 -0.06
C LYS A 152 0.12 -15.90 0.45
N LYS A 153 -0.12 -15.93 1.76
CA LYS A 153 -1.03 -16.90 2.40
C LYS A 153 -2.49 -16.66 2.02
N TYR A 154 -2.93 -15.40 2.00
CA TYR A 154 -4.33 -15.04 1.77
C TYR A 154 -4.60 -14.45 0.38
N GLY A 155 -3.57 -14.24 -0.44
CA GLY A 155 -3.72 -13.61 -1.75
C GLY A 155 -4.12 -12.14 -1.67
N VAL A 156 -3.62 -11.42 -0.65
CA VAL A 156 -3.87 -9.99 -0.43
C VAL A 156 -2.84 -9.17 -1.20
N ALA A 157 -3.30 -8.17 -1.95
CA ALA A 157 -2.45 -7.14 -2.52
C ALA A 157 -2.13 -6.08 -1.45
N VAL A 158 -0.85 -5.86 -1.19
CA VAL A 158 -0.39 -4.86 -0.20
C VAL A 158 0.19 -3.66 -0.93
N LEU A 159 -0.39 -2.49 -0.71
CA LEU A 159 0.06 -1.19 -1.19
C LEU A 159 0.54 -0.36 0.00
N VAL A 160 1.72 0.23 -0.13
CA VAL A 160 2.30 1.08 0.91
C VAL A 160 2.75 2.39 0.27
N THR A 161 2.33 3.51 0.82
CA THR A 161 2.79 4.83 0.40
C THR A 161 3.99 5.27 1.24
N ASN A 162 4.94 5.93 0.60
CA ASN A 162 6.15 6.44 1.22
C ASN A 162 6.46 7.79 0.58
N GLN A 163 6.56 8.83 1.41
CA GLN A 163 6.89 10.16 0.93
C GLN A 163 8.35 10.24 0.48
N VAL A 164 8.66 11.34 -0.21
CA VAL A 164 10.00 11.70 -0.63
C VAL A 164 10.54 12.86 0.20
N VAL A 165 11.87 12.92 0.30
CA VAL A 165 12.61 14.01 0.94
C VAL A 165 13.59 14.62 -0.05
N ASP A 166 13.88 15.92 0.12
CA ASP A 166 14.84 16.63 -0.71
C ASP A 166 16.26 16.16 -0.44
N VAL A 167 17.04 15.99 -1.51
CA VAL A 167 18.47 15.69 -1.42
C VAL A 167 19.22 17.01 -1.49
N MET A 168 19.52 17.59 -0.32
CA MET A 168 20.35 18.80 -0.23
C MET A 168 21.79 18.45 -0.64
N ARG A 169 22.33 19.19 -1.62
CA ARG A 169 23.68 18.99 -2.13
C ARG A 169 24.71 19.47 -1.12
N SER A 170 25.10 18.62 -0.19
CA SER A 170 26.41 18.72 0.46
C SER A 170 27.41 17.95 -0.41
N GLY A 171 28.57 18.53 -0.70
CA GLY A 171 29.52 18.13 -1.74
C GLY A 171 29.75 16.62 -1.95
N ASP A 172 30.01 16.26 -3.21
CA ASP A 172 30.56 14.98 -3.69
C ASP A 172 29.85 13.66 -3.30
N LEU A 173 28.52 13.66 -3.19
CA LEU A 173 27.73 12.42 -3.20
C LEU A 173 27.29 11.97 -4.61
N ASN A 174 28.18 12.14 -5.60
CA ASN A 174 28.06 11.56 -6.94
C ASN A 174 28.10 10.02 -6.83
N GLY A 175 26.98 9.39 -6.48
CA GLY A 175 26.87 7.92 -6.52
C GLY A 175 26.05 7.24 -5.43
N LEU A 176 25.39 7.97 -4.51
CA LEU A 176 24.49 7.32 -3.55
C LEU A 176 23.22 6.82 -4.26
N ARG A 177 23.32 5.66 -4.90
CA ARG A 177 22.21 4.90 -5.49
C ARG A 177 21.31 4.43 -4.36
N ILE A 178 20.20 5.12 -4.12
CA ILE A 178 19.17 4.65 -3.18
C ILE A 178 18.28 3.65 -3.93
N GLY A 179 18.77 2.41 -4.03
CA GLY A 179 18.17 1.33 -4.83
C GLY A 179 18.49 1.44 -6.31
N ASN A 180 17.54 1.06 -7.18
CA ASN A 180 17.76 0.94 -8.63
C ASN A 180 17.46 2.22 -9.43
N TYR A 181 17.13 3.34 -8.80
CA TYR A 181 16.87 4.61 -9.51
C TYR A 181 18.15 5.45 -9.54
N ASP A 182 18.58 5.85 -10.74
CA ASP A 182 19.79 6.69 -10.92
C ASP A 182 19.63 8.08 -10.29
N SER A 183 18.47 8.71 -10.45
CA SER A 183 18.03 9.91 -9.70
C SER A 183 16.54 10.16 -9.91
N LEU A 184 15.82 10.46 -8.83
CA LEU A 184 14.43 10.91 -8.90
C LEU A 184 14.38 12.44 -8.77
N TYR A 185 13.53 13.07 -9.56
CA TYR A 185 13.31 14.51 -9.52
C TYR A 185 11.82 14.81 -9.33
N SER A 186 11.49 15.79 -8.50
CA SER A 186 10.16 16.37 -8.38
C SER A 186 10.28 17.89 -8.32
N SER A 187 9.46 18.60 -9.09
CA SER A 187 9.47 20.08 -9.15
C SER A 187 10.87 20.67 -9.37
N GLY A 188 11.70 20.04 -10.22
CA GLY A 188 13.07 20.47 -10.52
C GLY A 188 14.11 20.18 -9.44
N ARG A 189 13.73 19.56 -8.32
CA ARG A 189 14.64 19.20 -7.21
C ARG A 189 14.90 17.70 -7.19
N ARG A 190 16.11 17.32 -6.80
CA ARG A 190 16.47 15.91 -6.58
C ARG A 190 15.81 15.43 -5.29
N VAL A 191 15.12 14.31 -5.37
CA VAL A 191 14.42 13.71 -4.24
C VAL A 191 14.82 12.26 -4.03
N CYS A 192 14.64 11.76 -2.82
CA CYS A 192 14.79 10.33 -2.52
C CYS A 192 13.66 9.83 -1.60
N PRO A 193 13.35 8.53 -1.59
CA PRO A 193 12.33 7.97 -0.69
C PRO A 193 12.74 8.12 0.78
N ALA A 194 11.81 8.54 1.65
CA ALA A 194 12.10 8.91 3.04
C ALA A 194 12.68 7.76 3.88
N LEU A 195 12.25 6.51 3.63
CA LEU A 195 12.68 5.35 4.41
C LEU A 195 14.07 4.77 4.02
N GLY A 196 14.70 5.27 2.95
CA GLY A 196 16.05 4.87 2.56
C GLY A 196 16.22 3.39 2.17
N ILE A 197 17.48 2.92 2.17
CA ILE A 197 17.87 1.64 1.57
C ILE A 197 17.37 0.40 2.33
N SER A 198 17.25 0.48 3.65
CA SER A 198 16.77 -0.65 4.45
C SER A 198 15.35 -1.04 4.07
N TRP A 199 14.44 -0.06 3.93
CA TRP A 199 13.09 -0.31 3.42
C TRP A 199 13.07 -0.66 1.93
N ALA A 200 13.96 -0.05 1.14
CA ALA A 200 14.10 -0.33 -0.28
C ALA A 200 14.29 -1.85 -0.54
N ASN A 201 15.11 -2.52 0.27
CA ASN A 201 15.36 -3.96 0.13
C ASN A 201 14.18 -4.84 0.58
N CYS A 202 13.20 -4.25 1.29
CA CYS A 202 12.02 -4.95 1.76
C CYS A 202 10.90 -5.04 0.72
N VAL A 203 10.86 -4.16 -0.29
CA VAL A 203 9.72 -4.06 -1.23
C VAL A 203 9.97 -4.80 -2.55
N ASN A 204 8.91 -5.36 -3.15
CA ASN A 204 9.00 -6.13 -4.39
C ASN A 204 8.95 -5.25 -5.65
N SER A 205 8.10 -4.23 -5.63
CA SER A 205 7.87 -3.31 -6.74
C SER A 205 7.77 -1.89 -6.21
N ARG A 206 8.22 -0.92 -6.99
CA ARG A 206 8.17 0.50 -6.64
C ARG A 206 7.57 1.29 -7.79
N LEU A 207 6.69 2.22 -7.44
CA LEU A 207 6.12 3.18 -8.37
C LEU A 207 6.43 4.57 -7.80
N PHE A 208 6.89 5.46 -8.68
CA PHE A 208 7.12 6.85 -8.34
C PHE A 208 6.01 7.68 -8.98
N CYS A 209 5.25 8.40 -8.16
CA CYS A 209 4.17 9.27 -8.59
C CYS A 209 4.64 10.72 -8.49
N LEU A 210 4.43 11.48 -9.57
CA LEU A 210 4.77 12.90 -9.70
C LEU A 210 3.53 13.78 -9.57
#